data_AF-A0A8X6I756-F1
#
_entry.id   AF-A0A8X6I756-F1
#
_cell.length_a   1.000
_cell.length_b   1.000
_cell.length_c   1.000
_cell.angle_alpha   90.00
_cell.angle_beta   90.00
_cell.angle_gamma   90.00
#
_symmetry.space_group_name_H-M   'P 1'
#
loop_
_entity.id
_entity.type
_entity.pdbx_description
1 polymer ?
#
loop_
_entity_poly.entity_id
_entity_poly.type
_entity_poly.pdbx_seq_one_letter_code
_entity_poly.pdbx_strand_id
1 'polypeptide(L)'
;MERRCVLNSWSKEEVRAVIRYEWACGVSGTEIHNRLVEVYGPGVKSKQTMRRWCRTFSNGRQQVEDIPRAGRTRTATTDANVRKVDDMIRAIRQITIDKVAEELGISHERAQNIIHDILRYRKVSARWVPRQLTSTHQEQRMAVSLEHLVRYHEDDNDFLFRIVTEDETWVHHFTPESKAASMEWKHPSSPVRKKFKTTPSAGKASPMHCETEERWKGNRGGEPPTPLPGLLLGKGLGVKSETGKNHQWGF
;
A
#
# COMPACT_ATOMS: atom_id res chain seq x y z
N MET A 1 -46.35 -18.87 50.05
CA MET A 1 -46.07 -18.87 48.60
C MET A 1 -44.79 -18.06 48.38
N GLU A 2 -43.68 -18.75 48.17
CA GLU A 2 -42.38 -18.10 47.95
C GLU A 2 -42.39 -17.31 46.65
N ARG A 3 -41.98 -16.04 46.71
CA ARG A 3 -41.83 -15.20 45.52
C ARG A 3 -40.64 -15.73 44.72
N ARG A 4 -40.92 -16.50 43.66
CA ARG A 4 -39.89 -16.91 42.70
C ARG A 4 -39.38 -15.67 41.98
N CYS A 5 -38.07 -15.45 42.02
CA CYS A 5 -37.42 -14.36 41.29
C CYS A 5 -37.31 -14.74 39.82
N VAL A 6 -37.75 -13.85 38.93
CA VAL A 6 -37.55 -13.98 37.48
C VAL A 6 -36.26 -13.27 37.10
N LEU A 7 -35.33 -14.00 36.50
CA LEU A 7 -34.07 -13.48 35.99
C LEU A 7 -34.31 -12.80 34.64
N ASN A 8 -34.16 -11.47 34.60
CA ASN A 8 -34.40 -10.67 33.39
C ASN A 8 -33.20 -10.65 32.41
N SER A 9 -32.07 -11.24 32.78
CA SER A 9 -30.86 -11.35 31.96
C SER A 9 -30.20 -12.70 32.18
N TRP A 10 -29.76 -13.36 31.11
CA TRP A 10 -29.11 -14.67 31.17
C TRP A 10 -28.13 -14.85 30.02
N SER A 11 -27.08 -15.66 30.23
CA SER A 11 -26.15 -16.03 29.15
C SER A 11 -26.54 -17.32 28.44
N LYS A 12 -26.05 -17.52 27.21
CA LYS A 12 -26.30 -18.76 26.46
C LYS A 12 -25.68 -19.97 27.16
N GLU A 13 -24.52 -19.79 27.78
CA GLU A 13 -23.76 -20.81 28.50
C GLU A 13 -24.46 -21.19 29.81
N GLU A 14 -24.92 -20.21 30.57
CA GLU A 14 -25.69 -20.40 31.81
C GLU A 14 -26.94 -21.28 31.56
N VAL A 15 -27.77 -20.91 30.59
CA VAL A 15 -28.96 -21.69 30.23
C VAL A 15 -28.59 -23.11 29.81
N ARG A 16 -27.50 -23.30 29.07
CA ARG A 16 -27.06 -24.64 28.63
C ARG A 16 -26.49 -25.47 29.79
N ALA A 17 -25.87 -24.84 30.79
CA ALA A 17 -25.42 -25.52 32.01
C ALA A 17 -26.62 -26.03 32.82
N VAL A 18 -27.68 -25.21 32.95
CA VAL A 18 -28.94 -25.64 33.60
C VAL A 18 -29.60 -26.78 32.82
N ILE A 19 -29.64 -26.71 31.49
CA ILE A 19 -30.15 -27.83 30.67
C ILE A 19 -29.35 -29.11 30.92
N ARG A 20 -28.02 -29.01 31.03
CA ARG A 20 -27.14 -30.16 31.29
C ARG A 20 -27.44 -30.78 32.66
N TYR A 21 -27.61 -29.94 33.68
CA TYR A 21 -27.97 -30.38 35.03
C TYR A 21 -29.34 -31.07 35.05
N GLU A 22 -30.38 -30.43 34.55
CA GLU A 22 -31.75 -30.98 34.55
C GLU A 22 -31.87 -32.25 33.70
N TRP A 23 -31.14 -32.32 32.59
CA TRP A 23 -31.05 -33.54 31.78
C TRP A 23 -30.39 -34.69 32.57
N ALA A 24 -29.33 -34.41 33.34
CA ALA A 24 -28.68 -35.41 34.18
C ALA A 24 -29.60 -35.89 35.33
N CYS A 25 -30.54 -35.05 35.78
CA CYS A 25 -31.62 -35.41 36.70
C CYS A 25 -32.74 -36.25 36.05
N GLY A 26 -32.63 -36.60 34.77
CA GLY A 26 -33.61 -37.43 34.05
C GLY A 26 -34.86 -36.68 33.58
N VAL A 27 -34.85 -35.34 33.59
CA VAL A 27 -36.00 -34.52 33.24
C VAL A 27 -36.17 -34.45 31.72
N SER A 28 -37.40 -34.58 31.23
CA SER A 28 -37.69 -34.51 29.79
C SER A 28 -37.43 -33.09 29.25
N GLY A 29 -36.93 -32.96 28.02
CA GLY A 29 -36.63 -31.64 27.44
C GLY A 29 -37.81 -30.68 27.33
N THR A 30 -39.06 -31.19 27.32
CA THR A 30 -40.28 -30.37 27.40
C THR A 30 -40.50 -29.79 28.79
N GLU A 31 -40.20 -30.57 29.83
CA GLU A 31 -40.33 -30.14 31.22
C GLU A 31 -39.21 -29.15 31.60
N ILE A 32 -37.98 -29.38 31.10
CA ILE A 32 -36.87 -28.43 31.21
C ILE A 32 -37.25 -27.06 30.63
N HIS A 33 -37.94 -27.03 29.49
CA HIS A 33 -38.40 -25.77 28.90
C HIS A 33 -39.38 -25.03 29.81
N ASN A 34 -40.35 -25.73 30.41
CA ASN A 34 -41.35 -25.11 31.29
C ASN A 34 -40.66 -24.48 32.51
N ARG A 35 -39.74 -25.21 33.15
CA ARG A 35 -38.96 -24.72 34.30
C ARG A 35 -38.10 -23.51 33.95
N LEU A 36 -37.46 -23.55 32.78
CA LEU A 36 -36.66 -22.42 32.30
C LEU A 36 -37.51 -21.19 31.98
N VAL A 37 -38.73 -21.36 31.46
CA VAL A 37 -39.65 -20.24 31.18
C VAL A 37 -40.13 -19.59 32.47
N GLU A 38 -40.35 -20.36 33.54
CA GLU A 38 -40.71 -19.80 34.86
C GLU A 38 -39.60 -18.94 35.47
N VAL A 39 -38.33 -19.30 35.25
CA VAL A 39 -37.17 -18.61 35.86
C VAL A 39 -36.58 -17.52 34.98
N TYR A 40 -36.42 -17.78 33.68
CA TYR A 40 -35.75 -16.89 32.70
C TYR A 40 -36.72 -16.16 31.76
N GLY A 41 -38.03 -16.39 31.94
CA GLY A 41 -39.08 -15.82 31.12
C GLY A 41 -39.29 -16.50 29.76
N PRO A 42 -40.31 -16.06 29.00
CA PRO A 42 -40.70 -16.68 27.72
C PRO A 42 -39.65 -16.55 26.62
N GLY A 43 -38.65 -15.66 26.78
CA GLY A 43 -37.62 -15.37 25.78
C GLY A 43 -36.42 -16.31 25.77
N VAL A 44 -36.32 -17.30 26.67
CA VAL A 44 -35.06 -18.05 26.90
C VAL A 44 -34.54 -18.82 25.67
N LYS A 45 -35.18 -19.94 25.32
CA LYS A 45 -34.86 -20.80 24.18
C LYS A 45 -36.05 -21.71 23.89
N SER A 46 -36.26 -22.04 22.61
CA SER A 46 -37.39 -22.87 22.19
C SER A 46 -37.33 -24.32 22.72
N LYS A 47 -38.49 -24.97 22.83
CA LYS A 47 -38.61 -26.41 23.14
C LYS A 47 -37.75 -27.29 22.22
N GLN A 48 -37.63 -26.92 20.94
CA GLN A 48 -36.78 -27.62 19.98
C GLN A 48 -35.29 -27.52 20.35
N THR A 49 -34.86 -26.35 20.82
CA THR A 49 -33.48 -26.13 21.28
C THR A 49 -33.18 -26.98 22.52
N MET A 50 -34.13 -27.09 23.46
CA MET A 50 -34.01 -27.99 24.63
C MET A 50 -33.79 -29.44 24.21
N ARG A 51 -34.67 -29.97 23.37
CA ARG A 51 -34.57 -31.34 22.84
C ARG A 51 -33.24 -31.58 22.12
N ARG A 52 -32.78 -30.60 21.32
CA ARG A 52 -31.49 -30.68 20.65
C ARG A 52 -30.36 -30.79 21.67
N TRP A 53 -30.30 -29.94 22.69
CA TRP A 53 -29.27 -30.00 23.72
C TRP A 53 -29.30 -31.30 24.52
N CYS A 54 -30.46 -31.75 24.99
CA CYS A 54 -30.60 -33.07 25.63
C CYS A 54 -30.05 -34.19 24.74
N ARG A 55 -30.38 -34.20 23.45
CA ARG A 55 -29.82 -35.18 22.49
C ARG A 55 -28.30 -35.04 22.35
N THR A 56 -27.78 -33.82 22.38
CA THR A 56 -26.34 -33.57 22.26
C THR A 56 -25.59 -34.11 23.48
N PHE A 57 -26.17 -33.97 24.68
CA PHE A 57 -25.63 -34.53 25.93
C PHE A 57 -25.75 -36.05 25.97
N SER A 58 -26.87 -36.62 25.52
CA SER A 58 -27.02 -38.07 25.34
C SER A 58 -26.02 -38.67 24.36
N ASN A 59 -25.58 -37.90 23.36
CA ASN A 59 -24.55 -38.29 22.40
C ASN A 59 -23.12 -38.10 22.94
N GLY A 60 -22.93 -37.83 24.24
CA GLY A 60 -21.62 -37.80 24.90
C GLY A 60 -20.90 -36.45 24.93
N ARG A 61 -21.49 -35.36 24.42
CA ARG A 61 -20.89 -34.03 24.55
C ARG A 61 -20.97 -33.56 26.00
N GLN A 62 -19.87 -33.07 26.57
CA GLN A 62 -19.86 -32.50 27.94
C GLN A 62 -19.75 -30.96 27.95
N GLN A 63 -19.16 -30.36 26.92
CA GLN A 63 -18.95 -28.91 26.85
C GLN A 63 -20.24 -28.14 26.56
N VAL A 64 -20.38 -27.01 27.24
CA VAL A 64 -21.56 -26.13 27.22
C VAL A 64 -21.36 -24.97 26.24
N GLU A 65 -20.09 -24.64 25.98
CA GLU A 65 -19.61 -23.60 25.07
C GLU A 65 -19.87 -23.99 23.61
N ASP A 66 -20.00 -23.00 22.73
CA ASP A 66 -20.05 -23.27 21.28
C ASP A 66 -18.72 -23.86 20.79
N ILE A 67 -18.79 -25.00 20.10
CA ILE A 67 -17.62 -25.58 19.42
C ILE A 67 -17.20 -24.60 18.32
N PRO A 68 -15.89 -24.33 18.15
CA PRO A 68 -15.39 -23.51 17.05
C PRO A 68 -15.98 -24.00 15.73
N ARG A 69 -16.74 -23.13 15.06
CA ARG A 69 -17.29 -23.48 13.75
C ARG A 69 -16.15 -23.40 12.74
N ALA A 70 -15.94 -24.48 11.99
CA ALA A 70 -15.16 -24.40 10.78
C ALA A 70 -15.85 -23.38 9.86
N GLY A 71 -15.24 -22.22 9.67
CA GLY A 71 -15.72 -21.23 8.72
C GLY A 71 -15.66 -21.75 7.28
N ARG A 72 -16.21 -20.99 6.33
CA ARG A 72 -15.99 -21.27 4.92
C ARG A 72 -14.49 -21.18 4.64
N THR A 73 -13.87 -22.27 4.18
CA THR A 73 -12.47 -22.26 3.78
C THR A 73 -12.29 -21.21 2.68
N ARG A 74 -11.30 -20.32 2.84
CA ARG A 74 -10.93 -19.35 1.80
C ARG A 74 -10.28 -20.14 0.66
N THR A 75 -11.08 -20.63 -0.27
CA THR A 75 -10.67 -21.57 -1.33
C THR A 75 -9.45 -21.08 -2.13
N ALA A 76 -9.29 -19.76 -2.27
CA ALA A 76 -8.26 -19.16 -3.12
C ALA A 76 -6.96 -18.73 -2.41
N THR A 77 -6.91 -18.64 -1.07
CA THR A 77 -5.65 -18.37 -0.33
C THR A 77 -5.40 -19.49 0.64
N THR A 78 -5.03 -20.60 0.04
CA THR A 78 -4.34 -21.69 0.71
C THR A 78 -2.85 -21.37 0.77
N ASP A 79 -2.14 -21.92 1.75
CA ASP A 79 -0.69 -21.74 1.86
C ASP A 79 0.04 -22.26 0.61
N ALA A 80 -0.51 -23.28 -0.06
CA ALA A 80 -0.01 -23.77 -1.33
C ALA A 80 -0.02 -22.69 -2.43
N ASN A 81 -1.12 -21.95 -2.56
CA ASN A 81 -1.22 -20.86 -3.52
C ASN A 81 -0.25 -19.72 -3.16
N VAL A 82 -0.12 -19.38 -1.88
CA VAL A 82 0.81 -18.33 -1.43
C VAL A 82 2.25 -18.69 -1.79
N ARG A 83 2.67 -19.93 -1.56
CA ARG A 83 4.00 -20.43 -1.94
C ARG A 83 4.21 -20.38 -3.46
N LYS A 84 3.24 -20.87 -4.23
CA LYS A 84 3.33 -20.85 -5.71
C LYS A 84 3.44 -19.42 -6.24
N VAL A 85 2.72 -18.44 -5.67
CA VAL A 85 2.88 -17.01 -6.02
C VAL A 85 4.31 -16.52 -5.73
N ASP A 86 4.87 -16.83 -4.57
CA ASP A 86 6.24 -16.40 -4.21
C ASP A 86 7.28 -16.99 -5.18
N ASP A 87 7.15 -18.28 -5.50
CA ASP A 87 8.04 -18.96 -6.45
C ASP A 87 7.96 -18.33 -7.86
N MET A 88 6.75 -18.01 -8.34
CA MET A 88 6.55 -17.35 -9.63
C MET A 88 7.21 -15.96 -9.68
N ILE A 89 7.08 -15.17 -8.62
CA ILE A 89 7.72 -13.85 -8.53
C ILE A 89 9.25 -13.98 -8.42
N ARG A 90 9.75 -15.04 -7.78
CA ARG A 90 11.19 -15.35 -7.71
C ARG A 90 11.80 -15.73 -9.04
N ALA A 91 11.07 -16.52 -9.84
CA ALA A 91 11.49 -16.91 -11.17
C ALA A 91 11.45 -15.72 -12.15
N ILE A 92 10.35 -14.97 -12.16
CA ILE A 92 10.14 -13.86 -13.11
C ILE A 92 9.75 -12.59 -12.35
N ARG A 93 10.73 -11.73 -12.09
CA ARG A 93 10.54 -10.49 -11.33
C ARG A 93 9.55 -9.49 -11.93
N GLN A 94 9.27 -9.61 -13.23
CA GLN A 94 8.36 -8.72 -13.98
C GLN A 94 6.98 -9.32 -14.24
N ILE A 95 6.61 -10.40 -13.55
CA ILE A 95 5.32 -11.07 -13.77
C ILE A 95 4.12 -10.14 -13.46
N THR A 96 3.07 -10.24 -14.27
CA THR A 96 1.82 -9.48 -14.09
C THR A 96 0.89 -10.20 -13.13
N ILE A 97 0.05 -9.43 -12.42
CA ILE A 97 -0.98 -9.98 -11.52
C ILE A 97 -1.95 -10.87 -12.30
N ASP A 98 -2.31 -10.47 -13.53
CA ASP A 98 -3.18 -11.27 -14.40
C ASP A 98 -2.58 -12.64 -14.72
N LYS A 99 -1.26 -12.70 -14.98
CA LYS A 99 -0.61 -13.98 -15.27
C LYS A 99 -0.58 -14.89 -14.05
N VAL A 100 -0.38 -14.31 -12.86
CA VAL A 100 -0.48 -15.05 -11.59
C VAL A 100 -1.90 -15.56 -11.36
N ALA A 101 -2.92 -14.74 -11.65
CA ALA A 101 -4.32 -15.11 -11.49
C ALA A 101 -4.73 -16.25 -12.43
N GLU A 102 -4.35 -16.17 -13.71
CA GLU A 102 -4.58 -17.19 -14.73
C GLU A 102 -3.94 -18.54 -14.33
N GLU A 103 -2.67 -18.51 -13.93
CA GLU A 103 -1.88 -19.71 -13.58
C GLU A 103 -2.39 -20.44 -12.32
N LEU A 104 -3.09 -19.72 -11.44
CA LEU A 104 -3.66 -20.24 -10.20
C LEU A 104 -5.17 -20.48 -10.29
N GLY A 105 -5.81 -20.08 -11.38
CA GLY A 105 -7.28 -20.13 -11.51
C GLY A 105 -8.01 -19.32 -10.43
N ILE A 106 -7.41 -18.22 -9.95
CA ILE A 106 -7.99 -17.34 -8.93
C ILE A 106 -8.39 -16.00 -9.55
N SER A 107 -9.22 -15.23 -8.83
CA SER A 107 -9.55 -13.87 -9.28
C SER A 107 -8.33 -12.94 -9.20
N HIS A 108 -8.28 -11.95 -10.10
CA HIS A 108 -7.26 -10.90 -10.11
C HIS A 108 -7.09 -10.24 -8.74
N GLU A 109 -8.19 -9.83 -8.12
CA GLU A 109 -8.20 -9.20 -6.79
C GLU A 109 -7.55 -10.12 -5.75
N ARG A 110 -7.74 -11.43 -5.87
CA ARG A 110 -7.15 -12.37 -4.92
C ARG A 110 -5.66 -12.53 -5.11
N ALA A 111 -5.19 -12.64 -6.35
CA ALA A 111 -3.77 -12.62 -6.68
C ALA A 111 -3.13 -11.33 -6.15
N GLN A 112 -3.76 -10.18 -6.36
CA GLN A 112 -3.31 -8.88 -5.86
C GLN A 112 -3.18 -8.86 -4.33
N ASN A 113 -4.21 -9.32 -3.60
CA ASN A 113 -4.17 -9.43 -2.13
C ASN A 113 -3.02 -10.34 -1.66
N ILE A 114 -2.79 -11.48 -2.31
CA ILE A 114 -1.69 -12.39 -1.92
C ILE A 114 -0.34 -11.69 -2.10
N ILE A 115 -0.14 -11.00 -3.23
CA ILE A 115 1.12 -10.33 -3.55
C ILE A 115 1.39 -9.16 -2.59
N HIS A 116 0.40 -8.29 -2.35
CA HIS A 116 0.60 -7.06 -1.59
C HIS A 116 0.38 -7.21 -0.08
N ASP A 117 -0.63 -7.95 0.36
CA ASP A 117 -1.00 -7.99 1.77
C ASP A 117 -0.40 -9.17 2.51
N ILE A 118 -0.21 -10.31 1.83
CA ILE A 118 0.34 -11.51 2.45
C ILE A 118 1.85 -11.55 2.27
N LEU A 119 2.32 -11.50 1.02
CA LEU A 119 3.76 -11.56 0.70
C LEU A 119 4.47 -10.20 0.80
N ARG A 120 3.71 -9.11 0.93
CA ARG A 120 4.24 -7.74 1.09
C ARG A 120 5.14 -7.26 -0.05
N TYR A 121 5.00 -7.83 -1.26
CA TYR A 121 5.70 -7.31 -2.43
C TYR A 121 5.13 -5.96 -2.87
N ARG A 122 6.01 -5.11 -3.39
CA ARG A 122 5.66 -3.83 -4.02
C ARG A 122 6.20 -3.81 -5.44
N LYS A 123 5.41 -3.29 -6.37
CA LYS A 123 5.84 -3.11 -7.76
C LYS A 123 6.53 -1.75 -7.88
N VAL A 124 7.78 -1.76 -8.31
CA VAL A 124 8.59 -0.55 -8.52
C VAL A 124 9.05 -0.50 -9.98
N SER A 125 9.16 0.70 -10.54
CA SER A 125 9.75 0.88 -11.87
C SER A 125 11.27 0.84 -11.77
N ALA A 126 11.92 0.21 -12.75
CA ALA A 126 13.36 0.29 -12.89
C ALA A 126 13.81 1.74 -13.14
N ARG A 127 14.97 2.12 -12.59
CA ARG A 127 15.61 3.41 -12.88
C ARG A 127 16.32 3.30 -14.23
N TRP A 128 16.15 4.32 -15.09
CA TRP A 128 16.92 4.43 -16.33
C TRP A 128 18.39 4.68 -16.00
N VAL A 129 19.27 3.85 -16.55
CA VAL A 129 20.72 3.99 -16.42
C VAL A 129 21.26 4.42 -17.79
N PRO A 130 22.09 5.48 -17.88
CA PRO A 130 22.57 6.01 -19.15
C PRO A 130 23.31 5.00 -20.03
N ARG A 131 24.08 4.07 -19.41
CA ARG A 131 24.85 3.07 -20.14
C ARG A 131 25.09 1.82 -19.29
N GLN A 132 25.12 0.65 -19.93
CA GLN A 132 25.62 -0.57 -19.31
C GLN A 132 27.15 -0.56 -19.33
N LEU A 133 27.76 -0.51 -18.15
CA LEU A 133 29.22 -0.47 -18.00
C LEU A 133 29.80 -1.89 -18.10
N THR A 134 31.01 -1.99 -18.68
CA THR A 134 31.85 -3.19 -18.62
C THR A 134 32.64 -3.21 -17.31
N SER A 135 33.20 -4.36 -16.91
CA SER A 135 34.05 -4.45 -15.72
C SER A 135 35.20 -3.45 -15.76
N THR A 136 35.90 -3.35 -16.89
CA THR A 136 36.99 -2.38 -17.08
C THR A 136 36.53 -0.93 -16.91
N HIS A 137 35.37 -0.55 -17.45
CA HIS A 137 34.83 0.80 -17.24
C HIS A 137 34.45 1.06 -15.77
N GLN A 138 34.00 0.05 -15.03
CA GLN A 138 33.70 0.18 -13.60
C GLN A 138 34.97 0.40 -12.79
N GLU A 139 36.01 -0.38 -13.06
CA GLU A 139 37.33 -0.26 -12.40
C GLU A 139 37.95 1.10 -12.67
N GLN A 140 37.98 1.55 -13.93
CA GLN A 140 38.50 2.87 -14.29
C GLN A 140 37.74 3.99 -13.58
N ARG A 141 36.40 3.94 -13.58
CA ARG A 141 35.58 4.94 -12.89
C ARG A 141 35.82 4.94 -11.38
N MET A 142 35.97 3.77 -10.77
CA MET A 142 36.27 3.64 -9.34
C MET A 142 37.64 4.22 -9.02
N ALA A 143 38.67 3.88 -9.80
CA ALA A 143 40.02 4.38 -9.61
C ALA A 143 40.09 5.90 -9.67
N VAL A 144 39.50 6.52 -10.72
CA VAL A 144 39.44 7.99 -10.86
C VAL A 144 38.63 8.62 -9.71
N SER A 145 37.52 8.02 -9.31
CA SER A 145 36.71 8.53 -8.19
C SER A 145 37.47 8.49 -6.87
N LEU A 146 38.24 7.43 -6.62
CA LEU A 146 39.09 7.31 -5.43
C LEU A 146 40.22 8.33 -5.44
N GLU A 147 40.87 8.54 -6.59
CA GLU A 147 41.90 9.58 -6.74
C GLU A 147 41.33 10.97 -6.44
N HIS A 148 40.15 11.31 -6.98
CA HIS A 148 39.48 12.57 -6.67
C HIS A 148 39.10 12.69 -5.19
N LEU A 149 38.66 11.60 -4.55
CA LEU A 149 38.33 11.60 -3.13
C LEU A 149 39.56 11.83 -2.25
N VAL A 150 40.72 11.23 -2.60
CA VAL A 150 41.98 11.45 -1.89
C VAL A 150 42.41 12.91 -2.01
N ARG A 151 42.39 13.49 -3.22
CA ARG A 151 42.68 14.91 -3.42
C ARG A 151 41.75 15.82 -2.63
N TYR A 152 40.46 15.50 -2.60
CA TYR A 152 39.50 16.22 -1.78
C TYR A 152 39.84 16.12 -0.28
N HIS A 153 40.37 14.99 0.21
CA HIS A 153 40.79 14.90 1.60
C HIS A 153 42.05 15.73 1.93
N GLU A 154 42.96 15.89 0.97
CA GLU A 154 44.21 16.64 1.15
C GLU A 154 43.98 18.16 1.08
N ASP A 155 43.22 18.61 0.09
CA ASP A 155 43.04 20.03 -0.23
C ASP A 155 41.65 20.58 0.19
N ASP A 156 40.75 19.72 0.68
CA ASP A 156 39.35 20.05 1.05
C ASP A 156 38.64 20.88 -0.02
N ASN A 157 38.05 22.01 0.37
CA ASN A 157 37.27 22.84 -0.54
C ASN A 157 38.14 23.59 -1.56
N ASP A 158 39.44 23.73 -1.31
CA ASP A 158 40.34 24.42 -2.25
C ASP A 158 40.49 23.65 -3.56
N PHE A 159 40.48 22.30 -3.50
CA PHE A 159 40.40 21.46 -4.69
C PHE A 159 39.15 21.75 -5.51
N LEU A 160 37.98 21.87 -4.85
CA LEU A 160 36.72 22.13 -5.54
C LEU A 160 36.68 23.52 -6.19
N PHE A 161 37.26 24.55 -5.55
CA PHE A 161 37.31 25.91 -6.11
C PHE A 161 38.19 26.03 -7.36
N ARG A 162 39.10 25.09 -7.57
CA ARG A 162 39.98 25.05 -8.76
C ARG A 162 39.35 24.30 -9.94
N ILE A 163 38.26 23.58 -9.73
CA ILE A 163 37.60 22.81 -10.79
C ILE A 163 36.68 23.74 -11.60
N VAL A 164 36.91 23.79 -12.90
CA VAL A 164 35.98 24.37 -13.88
C VAL A 164 35.41 23.23 -14.71
N THR A 165 34.09 23.05 -14.69
CA THR A 165 33.39 22.03 -15.48
C THR A 165 32.73 22.64 -16.69
N GLU A 166 32.84 21.99 -17.84
CA GLU A 166 32.14 22.34 -19.07
C GLU A 166 31.37 21.10 -19.55
N ASP A 167 30.11 21.28 -19.97
CA ASP A 167 29.29 20.24 -20.59
C ASP A 167 28.42 20.86 -21.69
N GLU A 168 28.18 20.10 -22.75
CA GLU A 168 27.37 20.54 -23.88
C GLU A 168 25.97 19.90 -23.79
N THR A 169 24.97 20.72 -23.49
CA THR A 169 23.56 20.29 -23.53
C THR A 169 22.87 20.81 -24.78
N TRP A 170 22.28 19.90 -25.55
CA TRP A 170 21.49 20.27 -26.73
C TRP A 170 20.20 21.00 -26.32
N VAL A 171 20.05 22.25 -26.75
CA VAL A 171 18.80 23.02 -26.60
C VAL A 171 18.03 22.97 -27.91
N HIS A 172 16.79 22.49 -27.86
CA HIS A 172 15.92 22.45 -29.03
C HIS A 172 15.17 23.79 -29.20
N HIS A 173 15.03 24.26 -30.45
CA HIS A 173 14.29 25.49 -30.80
C HIS A 173 12.78 25.41 -30.58
N PHE A 174 12.25 24.24 -30.24
CA PHE A 174 10.84 24.05 -29.92
C PHE A 174 10.75 23.18 -28.67
N THR A 175 9.72 23.42 -27.86
CA THR A 175 9.38 22.52 -26.76
C THR A 175 8.69 21.29 -27.36
N PRO A 176 9.28 20.08 -27.28
CA PRO A 176 8.58 18.89 -27.74
C PRO A 176 7.28 18.75 -26.94
N GLU A 177 6.19 18.46 -27.65
CA GLU A 177 4.88 18.28 -27.04
C GLU A 177 5.00 17.23 -25.91
N SER A 178 4.66 17.63 -24.67
CA SER A 178 4.70 16.71 -23.55
C SER A 178 3.67 15.60 -23.77
N LYS A 179 3.87 14.43 -23.17
CA LYS A 179 2.90 13.32 -23.26
C LYS A 179 1.49 13.75 -22.84
N ALA A 180 1.39 14.65 -21.84
CA ALA A 180 0.13 15.21 -21.40
C ALA A 180 -0.47 16.19 -22.42
N ALA A 181 0.35 17.05 -23.04
CA ALA A 181 -0.10 17.93 -24.11
C ALA A 181 -0.57 17.17 -25.36
N SER A 182 0.01 15.99 -25.62
CA SER A 182 -0.38 15.12 -26.73
C SER A 182 -1.68 14.34 -26.54
N MET A 183 -2.38 14.54 -25.42
CA MET A 183 -3.67 13.89 -25.15
C MET A 183 -4.75 14.44 -26.07
N GLU A 184 -5.32 13.55 -26.89
CA GLU A 184 -6.42 13.87 -27.80
C GLU A 184 -7.73 13.28 -27.25
N TRP A 185 -8.80 14.07 -27.24
CA TRP A 185 -10.15 13.56 -26.99
C TRP A 185 -10.60 12.74 -28.19
N LYS A 186 -11.08 11.51 -27.96
CA LYS A 186 -11.57 10.64 -29.04
C LYS A 186 -12.87 9.95 -28.67
N HIS A 187 -13.69 9.69 -29.69
CA HIS A 187 -14.88 8.86 -29.55
C HIS A 187 -14.48 7.38 -29.30
N PRO A 188 -15.26 6.59 -28.54
CA PRO A 188 -14.94 5.19 -28.28
C PRO A 188 -14.75 4.34 -29.54
N SER A 189 -15.49 4.64 -30.61
CA SER A 189 -15.41 3.96 -31.90
C SER A 189 -14.25 4.42 -32.79
N SER A 190 -13.52 5.48 -32.40
CA SER A 190 -12.42 6.00 -33.21
C SER A 190 -11.12 5.22 -32.99
N PRO A 191 -10.40 4.85 -34.06
CA PRO A 191 -9.12 4.19 -33.97
C PRO A 191 -8.10 5.06 -33.24
N VAL A 192 -7.19 4.43 -32.50
CA VAL A 192 -6.13 5.13 -31.76
C VAL A 192 -5.10 5.64 -32.76
N ARG A 193 -4.90 6.96 -32.82
CA ARG A 193 -3.78 7.54 -33.58
C ARG A 193 -2.47 7.03 -32.96
N LYS A 194 -1.64 6.40 -33.79
CA LYS A 194 -0.26 6.04 -33.42
C LYS A 194 0.63 7.25 -33.67
N LYS A 195 1.02 7.96 -32.61
CA LYS A 195 2.11 8.94 -32.67
C LYS A 195 3.43 8.19 -32.60
N PHE A 196 4.20 8.22 -33.68
CA PHE A 196 5.60 7.84 -33.66
C PHE A 196 6.40 9.01 -33.12
N LYS A 197 7.46 8.77 -32.34
CA LYS A 197 8.38 9.85 -31.95
C LYS A 197 9.02 10.37 -33.24
N THR A 198 8.62 11.56 -33.68
CA THR A 198 9.35 12.29 -34.69
C THR A 198 10.63 12.78 -34.04
N THR A 199 11.78 12.27 -34.48
CA THR A 199 13.07 12.90 -34.20
C THR A 199 13.28 13.92 -35.32
N PRO A 200 13.07 15.23 -35.13
CA PRO A 200 13.45 16.18 -36.15
C PRO A 200 14.97 16.16 -36.33
N SER A 201 15.44 16.40 -37.55
CA SER A 201 16.86 16.56 -37.81
C SER A 201 17.40 17.68 -36.93
N ALA A 202 18.54 17.42 -36.27
CA ALA A 202 19.23 18.43 -35.49
C ALA A 202 19.64 19.57 -36.42
N GLY A 203 18.89 20.66 -36.43
CA GLY A 203 19.40 21.94 -36.93
C GLY A 203 20.54 22.34 -36.01
N LYS A 204 21.78 22.31 -36.51
CA LYS A 204 22.94 22.81 -35.76
C LYS A 204 22.71 24.29 -35.47
N ALA A 205 22.54 24.64 -34.20
CA ALA A 205 22.82 25.98 -33.72
C ALA A 205 24.18 25.93 -33.00
N SER A 206 25.00 26.97 -33.22
CA SER A 206 26.30 27.13 -32.57
C SER A 206 26.18 27.08 -31.05
N PRO A 207 27.24 26.68 -30.33
CA PRO A 207 27.22 26.68 -28.88
C PRO A 207 26.89 28.09 -28.36
N MET A 208 25.87 28.21 -27.52
CA MET A 208 25.79 29.37 -26.64
C MET A 208 26.69 29.05 -25.45
N HIS A 209 27.78 29.80 -25.32
CA HIS A 209 28.58 29.79 -24.10
C HIS A 209 27.70 30.38 -22.99
N CYS A 210 27.20 29.52 -22.11
CA CYS A 210 26.44 29.93 -20.94
C CYS A 210 27.40 29.90 -19.74
N GLU A 211 28.07 31.02 -19.46
CA GLU A 211 28.76 31.21 -18.20
C GLU A 211 27.71 31.21 -17.09
N THR A 212 27.63 30.11 -16.35
CA THR A 212 26.79 30.03 -15.16
C THR A 212 27.73 30.17 -13.96
N GLU A 213 27.93 31.40 -13.48
CA GLU A 213 28.52 31.62 -12.16
C GLU A 213 27.52 31.19 -11.07
N GLU A 214 27.39 29.88 -10.85
CA GLU A 214 26.74 29.39 -9.64
C GLU A 214 27.76 29.38 -8.49
N ARG A 215 27.91 30.56 -7.88
CA ARG A 215 28.62 30.69 -6.61
C ARG A 215 27.85 29.93 -5.53
N TRP A 216 28.29 28.71 -5.25
CA TRP A 216 27.86 27.95 -4.07
C TRP A 216 28.15 28.78 -2.81
N LYS A 217 27.11 29.41 -2.25
CA LYS A 217 27.21 30.00 -0.92
C LYS A 217 26.99 28.90 0.12
N GLY A 218 28.10 28.35 0.60
CA GLY A 218 28.15 27.53 1.80
C GLY A 218 27.44 28.24 2.95
N ASN A 219 26.53 27.49 3.57
CA ASN A 219 25.68 27.93 4.68
C ASN A 219 26.56 28.34 5.87
N ARG A 220 26.70 29.65 6.12
CA ARG A 220 27.22 30.17 7.38
C ARG A 220 26.07 30.84 8.12
N GLY A 221 25.75 30.29 9.30
CA GLY A 221 24.81 30.89 10.23
C GLY A 221 25.21 32.33 10.57
N GLY A 222 24.22 33.21 10.57
CA GLY A 222 24.32 34.62 10.92
C GLY A 222 23.02 35.32 10.55
N GLU A 223 22.45 36.05 11.50
CA GLU A 223 21.09 36.62 11.58
C GLU A 223 20.46 37.25 10.32
N PRO A 224 19.11 37.29 10.23
CA PRO A 224 18.41 37.90 9.10
C PRO A 224 18.45 39.44 9.21
N PRO A 225 18.78 40.17 8.13
CA PRO A 225 18.66 41.63 8.15
C PRO A 225 17.18 42.05 8.08
N THR A 226 16.82 42.98 8.96
CA THR A 226 15.51 43.64 9.07
C THR A 226 15.15 44.46 7.83
N PRO A 227 13.85 44.62 7.48
CA PRO A 227 13.44 45.30 6.24
C PRO A 227 12.92 46.72 6.50
N LEU A 228 13.42 47.74 5.79
CA LEU A 228 12.74 49.03 5.54
C LEU A 228 13.34 49.72 4.30
N PRO A 229 12.68 50.71 3.66
CA PRO A 229 11.28 50.74 3.25
C PRO A 229 11.09 51.18 1.77
N GLY A 230 10.04 50.67 1.12
CA GLY A 230 9.18 51.37 0.17
C GLY A 230 9.77 52.04 -1.09
N LEU A 231 9.45 51.48 -2.25
CA LEU A 231 8.91 52.28 -3.36
C LEU A 231 7.83 51.48 -4.12
N LEU A 232 6.63 52.04 -4.04
CA LEU A 232 5.37 51.60 -4.60
C LEU A 232 5.29 51.93 -6.10
N LEU A 233 4.74 51.03 -6.91
CA LEU A 233 3.85 51.24 -8.07
C LEU A 233 3.77 49.91 -8.85
N GLY A 234 2.66 49.24 -9.09
CA GLY A 234 1.24 49.43 -8.77
C GLY A 234 0.47 48.29 -9.44
N LYS A 235 -0.36 47.60 -8.63
CA LYS A 235 -1.70 47.03 -8.85
C LYS A 235 -2.19 46.96 -10.32
N GLY A 236 -2.86 45.93 -10.82
CA GLY A 236 -3.61 44.79 -10.26
C GLY A 236 -4.27 44.07 -11.45
N LEU A 237 -4.69 42.82 -11.34
CA LEU A 237 -6.05 42.43 -10.98
C LEU A 237 -6.04 40.92 -10.73
N GLY A 238 -6.58 40.51 -9.59
CA GLY A 238 -6.64 39.12 -9.16
C GLY A 238 -8.00 38.50 -9.40
N VAL A 239 -8.05 37.16 -9.31
CA VAL A 239 -9.24 36.40 -8.90
C VAL A 239 -8.78 35.20 -8.05
N LYS A 240 -9.52 35.00 -6.96
CA LYS A 240 -9.39 34.08 -5.80
C LYS A 240 -9.64 32.61 -6.19
N SER A 241 -9.11 31.60 -5.49
CA SER A 241 -9.62 31.01 -4.23
C SER A 241 -8.77 29.76 -3.87
N GLU A 242 -8.25 29.59 -2.65
CA GLU A 242 -8.78 28.76 -1.52
C GLU A 242 -8.98 27.27 -1.92
N THR A 243 -8.47 26.21 -1.29
CA THR A 243 -7.96 25.84 0.06
C THR A 243 -7.14 24.53 -0.12
N GLY A 244 -5.98 24.31 0.49
CA GLY A 244 -5.81 23.73 1.84
C GLY A 244 -5.67 22.19 1.85
N LYS A 245 -4.45 21.66 2.01
CA LYS A 245 -4.05 20.66 3.03
C LYS A 245 -2.62 20.11 2.84
N ASN A 246 -1.81 20.43 3.85
CA ASN A 246 -0.48 19.90 4.15
C ASN A 246 -0.43 18.37 4.17
N HIS A 247 0.68 17.79 3.68
CA HIS A 247 1.26 16.57 4.25
C HIS A 247 2.77 16.78 4.41
N GLN A 248 3.21 16.86 5.66
CA GLN A 248 4.61 16.77 6.07
C GLN A 248 5.12 15.35 5.84
N TRP A 249 6.31 15.22 5.27
CA TRP A 249 7.14 14.01 5.38
C TRP A 249 8.23 14.31 6.40
N GLY A 250 8.19 13.63 7.54
CA GLY A 250 9.29 13.57 8.49
C GLY A 250 10.33 12.56 8.02
N PHE A 251 11.60 12.90 8.20
CA PHE A 251 12.76 12.02 8.07
C PHE A 251 12.73 10.88 9.09
#